data_AF-A0A7J2JGD9-F1
#
_entry.id   AF-A0A7J2JGD9-F1
#
_cell.length_a   1.000
_cell.length_b   1.000
_cell.length_c   1.000
_cell.angle_alpha   90.00
_cell.angle_beta   90.00
_cell.angle_gamma   90.00
#
_symmetry.space_group_name_H-M   'P 1'
#
loop_
_entity.id
_entity.type
_entity.pdbx_description
1 polymer ?
#
loop_
_entity_poly.entity_id
_entity_poly.type
_entity_poly.pdbx_seq_one_letter_code
_entity_poly.pdbx_strand_id
1 'polypeptide(L)'
;MSFEEKFEPEIEIFPDRLLSSETAEKLIARLRRIKNVVGVFVHGMSYYNSDEFAVSRIIVRVAKQEYVDEVAERIKEVCRSMLPFSFKLRVGRFTKTRPTVSDYLRADALRKILEEEREE
;
A
#
# COMPACT_ATOMS: atom_id res chain seq x y z
N MET A 1 -8.26 19.01 -25.21
CA MET A 1 -7.65 17.66 -25.18
C MET A 1 -7.73 17.18 -23.75
N SER A 2 -8.75 16.40 -23.43
CA SER A 2 -9.02 15.93 -22.06
C SER A 2 -7.92 14.94 -21.71
N PHE A 3 -7.02 15.31 -20.81
CA PHE A 3 -6.21 14.33 -20.10
C PHE A 3 -7.20 13.54 -19.24
N GLU A 4 -7.72 12.43 -19.76
CA GLU A 4 -8.21 11.37 -18.89
C GLU A 4 -6.99 10.89 -18.11
N GLU A 5 -6.77 11.49 -16.94
CA GLU A 5 -5.80 10.98 -15.99
C GLU A 5 -6.20 9.54 -15.68
N LYS A 6 -5.50 8.58 -16.30
CA LYS A 6 -5.64 7.15 -16.02
C LYS A 6 -5.18 6.91 -14.60
N PHE A 7 -6.15 6.86 -13.69
CA PHE A 7 -5.89 6.60 -12.29
C PHE A 7 -5.77 5.10 -12.05
N GLU A 8 -4.72 4.71 -11.34
CA GLU A 8 -4.60 3.36 -10.79
C GLU A 8 -5.50 3.27 -9.55
N PRO A 9 -6.57 2.47 -9.56
CA PRO A 9 -7.45 2.33 -8.41
C PRO A 9 -6.76 1.64 -7.25
N GLU A 10 -7.22 1.97 -6.05
CA GLU A 10 -6.69 1.43 -4.81
C GLU A 10 -7.79 0.74 -4.00
N ILE A 11 -7.39 -0.35 -3.34
CA ILE A 11 -8.24 -1.12 -2.45
C ILE A 11 -7.63 -1.01 -1.05
N GLU A 12 -8.36 -0.40 -0.13
CA GLU A 12 -8.04 -0.37 1.29
C GLU A 12 -8.61 -1.61 1.97
N ILE A 13 -7.75 -2.30 2.70
CA ILE A 13 -8.08 -3.37 3.62
C ILE A 13 -7.91 -2.79 5.04
N PHE A 14 -9.00 -2.79 5.80
CA PHE A 14 -9.04 -2.31 7.17
C PHE A 14 -9.46 -3.45 8.10
N PRO A 15 -8.51 -4.19 8.69
CA PRO A 15 -8.81 -5.22 9.68
C PRO A 15 -9.43 -4.62 10.95
N ASP A 16 -10.35 -5.33 11.59
CA ASP A 16 -10.94 -4.88 12.85
C ASP A 16 -9.97 -5.05 14.06
N ARG A 17 -8.80 -5.66 13.83
CA ARG A 17 -7.69 -5.78 14.81
C ARG A 17 -6.36 -5.44 14.16
N LEU A 18 -5.42 -4.98 14.98
CA LEU A 18 -4.04 -4.79 14.55
C LEU A 18 -3.40 -6.13 14.18
N LEU A 19 -2.75 -6.19 13.02
CA LEU A 19 -1.97 -7.36 12.60
C LEU A 19 -0.57 -7.28 13.19
N SER A 20 -0.03 -8.41 13.64
CA SER A 20 1.40 -8.51 13.93
C SER A 20 2.23 -8.36 12.65
N SER A 21 3.49 -7.96 12.80
CA SER A 21 4.47 -7.88 11.71
C SER A 21 4.54 -9.17 10.90
N GLU A 22 4.65 -10.32 11.58
CA GLU A 22 4.69 -11.64 10.91
C GLU A 22 3.42 -11.94 10.09
N THR A 23 2.25 -11.64 10.64
CA THR A 23 0.97 -11.85 9.94
C THR A 23 0.84 -10.89 8.76
N ALA A 24 1.25 -9.64 8.93
CA ALA A 24 1.22 -8.65 7.87
C ALA A 24 2.15 -9.04 6.72
N GLU A 25 3.38 -9.48 7.00
CA GLU A 25 4.35 -9.91 5.98
C GLU A 25 3.81 -11.07 5.14
N LYS A 26 3.28 -12.11 5.79
CA LYS A 26 2.66 -13.25 5.10
C LYS A 26 1.47 -12.81 4.24
N LEU A 27 0.67 -11.86 4.73
CA LEU A 27 -0.48 -11.32 4.00
C LEU A 27 -0.01 -10.52 2.77
N ILE A 28 0.96 -9.62 2.94
CA ILE A 28 1.55 -8.81 1.86
C ILE A 28 2.14 -9.73 0.78
N ALA A 29 2.86 -10.77 1.17
CA ALA A 29 3.44 -11.73 0.23
C ALA A 29 2.37 -12.45 -0.61
N ARG A 30 1.21 -12.79 -0.02
CA ARG A 30 0.07 -13.35 -0.76
C ARG A 30 -0.60 -12.32 -1.66
N LEU A 31 -0.82 -11.11 -1.18
CA LEU A 31 -1.43 -10.03 -1.96
C LEU A 31 -0.59 -9.70 -3.21
N ARG A 32 0.74 -9.67 -3.09
CA ARG A 32 1.67 -9.43 -4.22
C ARG A 32 1.62 -10.50 -5.31
N ARG A 33 1.13 -11.71 -5.02
CA ARG A 33 0.98 -12.79 -6.00
C ARG A 33 -0.31 -12.68 -6.81
N ILE A 34 -1.26 -11.84 -6.39
CA ILE A 34 -2.52 -11.64 -7.11
C ILE A 34 -2.22 -10.91 -8.42
N LYS A 35 -2.66 -11.47 -9.54
CA LYS A 35 -2.53 -10.84 -10.86
C LYS A 35 -3.18 -9.45 -10.84
N ASN A 36 -2.54 -8.49 -11.49
CA ASN A 36 -2.95 -7.08 -11.58
C ASN A 36 -2.76 -6.24 -10.30
N VAL A 37 -2.19 -6.79 -9.22
CA VAL A 37 -1.67 -6.00 -8.10
C VAL A 37 -0.31 -5.42 -8.48
N VAL A 38 -0.19 -4.08 -8.45
CA VAL A 38 1.05 -3.37 -8.81
C VAL A 38 1.80 -2.84 -7.59
N GLY A 39 1.14 -2.73 -6.45
CA GLY A 39 1.76 -2.24 -5.22
C GLY A 39 0.95 -2.60 -3.98
N VAL A 40 1.65 -2.76 -2.86
CA VAL A 40 1.04 -2.95 -1.53
C VAL A 40 1.74 -2.02 -0.56
N PHE A 41 0.97 -1.11 0.02
CA PHE A 41 1.42 -0.14 1.02
C PHE A 41 0.81 -0.51 2.36
N VAL A 42 1.58 -0.32 3.42
CA VAL A 42 1.22 -0.74 4.77
C VAL A 42 1.29 0.50 5.66
N HIS A 43 0.24 0.71 6.43
CA HIS A 43 0.18 1.72 7.46
C HIS A 43 -0.02 1.04 8.81
N GLY A 44 0.84 1.39 9.76
CA GLY A 44 0.88 0.77 11.06
C GLY A 44 1.54 1.65 12.09
N MET A 45 1.40 1.24 13.35
CA MET A 45 2.14 1.82 14.47
C MET A 45 3.46 1.06 14.60
N SER A 46 4.56 1.81 14.68
CA SER A 46 5.85 1.25 15.07
C SER A 46 5.93 1.24 16.59
N TYR A 47 6.38 0.13 17.18
CA TYR A 47 6.71 0.09 18.60
C TYR A 47 8.16 0.58 18.77
N TYR A 48 8.40 1.48 19.72
CA TYR A 48 9.75 1.99 19.97
C TYR A 48 10.69 0.83 20.37
N ASN A 49 11.84 0.74 19.69
CA ASN A 49 12.95 -0.20 19.94
C ASN A 49 12.75 -1.68 19.54
N SER A 50 11.88 -2.01 18.58
CA SER A 50 11.82 -3.36 18.02
C SER A 50 11.47 -3.33 16.54
N ASP A 51 11.92 -4.31 15.75
CA ASP A 51 11.47 -4.54 14.36
C ASP A 51 9.98 -4.93 14.26
N GLU A 52 9.27 -4.92 15.40
CA GLU A 52 7.85 -5.19 15.49
C GLU A 52 7.02 -3.94 15.19
N PHE A 53 6.10 -4.09 14.24
CA PHE A 53 5.11 -3.09 13.90
C PHE A 53 3.73 -3.72 13.90
N ALA A 54 2.74 -2.95 14.35
CA ALA A 54 1.34 -3.33 14.30
C ALA A 54 0.68 -2.67 13.08
N VAL A 55 0.15 -3.48 12.16
CA VAL A 55 -0.50 -2.96 10.95
C VAL A 55 -1.99 -2.73 11.19
N SER A 56 -2.44 -1.51 10.93
CA SER A 56 -3.85 -1.13 11.04
C SER A 56 -4.54 -1.04 9.67
N ARG A 57 -3.79 -0.77 8.61
CA ARG A 57 -4.36 -0.54 7.29
C ARG A 57 -3.39 -0.98 6.20
N ILE A 58 -3.94 -1.61 5.16
CA ILE A 58 -3.18 -2.02 3.97
C ILE A 58 -3.86 -1.39 2.76
N ILE A 59 -3.09 -0.79 1.86
CA ILE A 59 -3.56 -0.23 0.61
C ILE A 59 -2.94 -1.03 -0.53
N VAL A 60 -3.77 -1.66 -1.34
CA VAL A 60 -3.37 -2.42 -2.53
C VAL A 60 -3.66 -1.59 -3.76
N ARG A 61 -2.66 -1.36 -4.60
CA ARG A 61 -2.82 -0.68 -5.88
C ARG A 61 -3.02 -1.68 -7.00
N VAL A 62 -3.99 -1.40 -7.87
CA VAL A 62 -4.38 -2.26 -8.98
C VAL A 62 -4.04 -1.58 -10.30
N ALA A 63 -3.56 -2.35 -11.28
CA ALA A 63 -3.04 -1.84 -12.55
C ALA A 63 -4.06 -1.03 -13.38
N LYS A 64 -5.33 -1.45 -13.37
CA LYS A 64 -6.41 -0.83 -14.15
C LYS A 64 -7.75 -0.94 -13.44
N GLN A 65 -8.66 -0.02 -13.75
CA GLN A 65 -10.04 0.01 -13.23
C GLN A 65 -10.81 -1.28 -13.49
N GLU A 66 -10.61 -1.89 -14.65
CA GLU A 66 -11.34 -3.10 -15.09
C GLU A 66 -11.08 -4.31 -14.19
N TYR A 67 -9.93 -4.36 -13.48
CA TYR A 67 -9.54 -5.49 -12.64
C TYR A 67 -9.90 -5.31 -11.16
N VAL A 68 -10.53 -4.20 -10.79
CA VAL A 68 -10.78 -3.88 -9.38
C VAL A 68 -11.67 -4.92 -8.73
N ASP A 69 -12.76 -5.31 -9.39
CA ASP A 69 -13.72 -6.27 -8.83
C ASP A 69 -13.08 -7.66 -8.68
N GLU A 70 -12.39 -8.13 -9.73
CA GLU A 70 -11.66 -9.41 -9.73
C GLU A 70 -10.61 -9.46 -8.61
N VAL A 71 -9.83 -8.38 -8.46
CA VAL A 71 -8.79 -8.30 -7.41
C VAL A 71 -9.44 -8.19 -6.03
N ALA A 72 -10.52 -7.42 -5.87
CA ALA A 72 -11.22 -7.30 -4.60
C ALA A 72 -11.77 -8.64 -4.11
N GLU A 73 -12.31 -9.47 -5.00
CA GLU A 73 -12.76 -10.82 -4.66
C GLU A 73 -11.61 -11.72 -4.19
N ARG A 74 -10.51 -11.76 -4.94
CA ARG A 74 -9.31 -12.52 -4.54
C ARG A 74 -8.73 -12.06 -3.21
N ILE A 75 -8.72 -10.75 -2.96
CA ILE A 75 -8.29 -10.19 -1.68
C ILE A 75 -9.20 -10.69 -0.56
N LYS A 76 -10.53 -10.68 -0.76
CA LYS A 76 -11.48 -11.22 0.24
C LYS A 76 -11.22 -12.68 0.55
N GLU A 77 -10.94 -13.51 -0.45
CA GLU A 77 -10.59 -14.93 -0.24
C GLU A 77 -9.30 -15.09 0.57
N VAL A 78 -8.24 -14.36 0.21
CA VAL A 78 -6.97 -14.38 0.94
C VAL A 78 -7.17 -13.94 2.39
N CYS A 79 -7.88 -12.83 2.62
CA CYS A 79 -8.18 -12.34 3.96
C CYS A 79 -9.02 -13.32 4.77
N ARG A 80 -10.07 -13.94 4.20
CA ARG A 80 -10.88 -14.97 4.89
C ARG A 80 -10.09 -16.21 5.28
N SER A 81 -9.12 -16.60 4.45
CA SER A 81 -8.28 -17.79 4.73
C SER A 81 -7.28 -17.57 5.87
N MET A 82 -6.87 -16.32 6.09
CA MET A 82 -5.71 -15.99 6.90
C MET A 82 -6.08 -15.25 8.19
N LEU A 83 -7.14 -14.43 8.14
CA LEU A 83 -7.57 -13.62 9.27
C LEU A 83 -8.69 -14.35 10.02
N PRO A 84 -8.54 -14.61 11.34
CA PRO A 84 -9.60 -15.20 12.16
C PRO A 84 -10.68 -14.20 12.57
N PHE A 85 -10.69 -12.98 12.00
CA PHE A 85 -11.57 -11.88 12.37
C PHE A 85 -12.06 -11.12 11.14
N SER A 86 -13.07 -10.28 11.37
CA SER A 86 -13.69 -9.45 10.35
C SER A 86 -12.74 -8.36 9.83
N PHE A 87 -12.94 -7.99 8.57
CA PHE A 87 -12.20 -6.94 7.89
C PHE A 87 -13.15 -6.15 6.98
N LYS A 88 -12.85 -4.87 6.79
CA LYS A 88 -13.56 -4.00 5.85
C LYS A 88 -12.69 -3.79 4.63
N LEU A 89 -13.33 -3.73 3.47
CA LEU A 89 -12.67 -3.52 2.20
C LEU A 89 -13.33 -2.33 1.50
N ARG A 90 -12.53 -1.34 1.11
CA ARG A 90 -13.01 -0.10 0.48
C ARG A 90 -12.24 0.12 -0.81
N VAL A 91 -12.98 0.29 -1.89
CA VAL A 91 -12.41 0.69 -3.19
C VAL A 91 -12.41 2.21 -3.25
N GLY A 92 -11.29 2.80 -3.67
CA GLY A 92 -11.20 4.23 -3.82
C GLY A 92 -9.79 4.67 -4.18
N ARG A 93 -9.44 5.88 -3.76
CA ARG A 93 -8.09 6.42 -3.90
C ARG A 93 -7.68 7.01 -2.57
N PHE A 94 -6.53 6.56 -2.08
CA PHE A 94 -6.07 6.84 -0.73
C PHE A 94 -4.68 7.47 -0.71
N THR A 95 -3.95 7.39 -1.81
CA THR A 95 -2.70 8.13 -2.04
C THR A 95 -2.91 9.46 -2.77
N LYS A 96 -1.98 10.41 -2.59
CA LYS A 96 -2.01 11.72 -3.26
C LYS A 96 -1.91 11.55 -4.77
N THR A 97 -2.65 12.38 -5.49
CA THR A 97 -2.73 12.33 -6.97
C THR A 97 -1.57 13.03 -7.66
N ARG A 98 -1.00 14.03 -7.00
CA ARG A 98 0.14 14.83 -7.46
C ARG A 98 1.08 15.14 -6.28
N PRO A 99 2.40 15.20 -6.53
CA PRO A 99 3.34 15.67 -5.53
C PRO A 99 3.05 17.13 -5.18
N THR A 100 3.20 17.45 -3.90
CA THR A 100 3.08 18.83 -3.39
C THR A 100 4.41 19.57 -3.54
N VAL A 101 4.41 20.90 -3.45
CA VAL A 101 5.65 21.71 -3.47
C VAL A 101 6.66 21.22 -2.43
N SER A 102 6.19 20.81 -1.25
CA SER A 102 7.04 20.21 -0.21
C SER A 102 7.68 18.88 -0.65
N ASP A 103 7.02 18.09 -1.49
CA ASP A 103 7.57 16.82 -1.97
C ASP A 103 8.72 17.07 -2.96
N TYR A 104 8.61 18.13 -3.80
CA TYR A 104 9.71 18.55 -4.68
C TYR A 104 10.93 19.05 -3.91
N LEU A 105 10.72 19.86 -2.87
CA LEU A 105 11.82 20.37 -2.03
C LEU A 105 12.59 19.23 -1.35
N ARG A 106 11.88 18.21 -0.86
CA ARG A 106 12.51 17.02 -0.26
C ARG A 106 13.27 16.18 -1.28
N ALA A 107 12.72 16.00 -2.48
CA ALA A 107 13.39 15.25 -3.54
C ALA A 107 14.68 15.94 -4.00
N ASP A 108 14.68 17.27 -4.09
CA ASP A 108 15.88 18.06 -4.42
C ASP A 108 16.97 17.93 -3.34
N ALA A 109 16.58 18.04 -2.07
CA ALA A 109 17.50 17.82 -0.95
C ALA A 109 18.09 16.41 -0.95
N LEU A 110 17.29 15.38 -1.24
CA LEU A 110 17.76 13.99 -1.29
C LEU A 110 18.74 13.77 -2.44
N ARG A 111 18.53 14.42 -3.60
CA ARG A 111 19.46 14.36 -4.74
C ARG A 111 20.83 14.93 -4.37
N LYS A 112 20.85 16.08 -3.69
CA LYS A 112 22.10 16.72 -3.24
C LYS A 112 22.90 15.81 -2.31
N ILE A 113 22.25 15.18 -1.34
CA ILE A 113 22.91 14.24 -0.41
C ILE A 113 23.53 13.05 -1.17
N LEU A 114 22.81 12.48 -2.13
CA LEU A 114 23.31 11.35 -2.93
C LEU A 114 24.42 11.75 -3.92
N GLU A 115 24.46 13.02 -4.34
CA GLU A 115 25.54 13.58 -5.16
C GLU A 115 26.80 13.79 -4.31
N GLU A 116 26.65 14.29 -3.07
CA GLU A 116 27.74 14.47 -2.11
C GLU A 116 28.37 13.12 -1.70
N GLU A 117 27.57 12.08 -1.43
CA GLU A 117 28.08 10.72 -1.11
C GLU A 117 28.80 10.02 -2.29
N ARG A 118 28.67 10.53 -3.52
CA ARG A 118 29.37 10.00 -4.70
C ARG A 118 30.69 10.73 -4.98
N GLU A 119 30.91 11.88 -4.36
CA GLU A 119 32.10 12.70 -4.52
C GLU A 119 33.14 12.46 -3.40
N GLU A 120 32.77 11.72 -2.35
CA GLU A 120 33.67 11.14 -1.32
C GLU A 120 34.16 9.72 -1.66
#